data_AF-A0A9D0Z0B8-F1
#
_entry.id   AF-A0A9D0Z0B8-F1
#
_cell.length_a   1.000
_cell.length_b   1.000
_cell.length_c   1.000
_cell.angle_alpha   90.00
_cell.angle_beta   90.00
_cell.angle_gamma   90.00
#
_symmetry.space_group_name_H-M   'P 1'
#
loop_
_entity.id
_entity.type
_entity.pdbx_description
1 polymer ?
#
loop_
_entity_poly.entity_id
_entity_poly.type
_entity_poly.pdbx_seq_one_letter_code
_entity_poly.pdbx_strand_id
1 'polypeptide(L)'
;MKQDRPTLLEDFTWDVFKKRIRQYEIVPEKIEDQIAQEILIKFYDLCHLDATQVEPNMRSLLKTYVIVKEINDEKAERLLTMLMEANDICYPYCIREATGRLMAKSNSHLSYLSPTLLPGVKQISQDGELYRLDTKIGTIHIRKASDVFQNTNSSYIFERTLLQECYARSFDFLKQNQDTYRVVLSYLPTFFTTGYYHAFLTNGTEVLDIASNAFYPDKKEAEKMFHGNTLGVLSYEEVIELEQELLEKMYPNEKPHHKDRVLHLVAHYLHAKQKA
;
A
#
# COMPACT_ATOMS: atom_id res chain seq x y z
N MET A 1 -13.27 22.67 9.14
CA MET A 1 -12.54 22.55 10.41
C MET A 1 -11.27 21.77 10.13
N LYS A 2 -10.11 22.38 10.39
CA LYS A 2 -8.81 21.69 10.35
C LYS A 2 -8.81 20.71 11.51
N GLN A 3 -8.83 19.40 11.25
CA GLN A 3 -8.38 18.44 12.24
C GLN A 3 -6.86 18.57 12.27
N ASP A 4 -6.36 19.26 13.28
CA ASP A 4 -4.95 19.21 13.64
C ASP A 4 -4.60 17.74 13.87
N ARG A 5 -3.87 17.14 12.92
CA ARG A 5 -3.17 15.89 13.21
C ARG A 5 -2.24 16.20 14.39
N PRO A 6 -2.26 15.42 15.48
CA PRO A 6 -1.34 15.64 16.58
C PRO A 6 0.08 15.61 16.02
N THR A 7 0.77 16.73 16.18
CA THR A 7 2.20 16.86 15.92
C THR A 7 2.93 15.72 16.60
N LEU A 8 3.60 14.89 15.79
CA LEU A 8 4.64 13.96 16.18
C LEU A 8 5.65 14.67 17.09
N LEU A 9 5.59 14.42 18.41
CA LEU A 9 6.68 14.57 19.41
C LEU A 9 6.13 14.42 20.85
N GLU A 10 5.20 13.51 21.10
CA GLU A 10 5.14 12.90 22.44
C GLU A 10 5.99 11.64 22.36
N ASP A 11 6.96 11.49 23.26
CA ASP A 11 7.68 10.22 23.45
C ASP A 11 6.62 9.14 23.67
N PHE A 12 6.41 8.29 22.67
CA PHE A 12 5.35 7.28 22.68
C PHE A 12 5.73 6.13 23.61
N THR A 13 5.84 6.39 24.91
CA THR A 13 6.24 5.40 25.91
C THR A 13 5.15 4.33 26.10
N TRP A 14 5.52 3.20 26.70
CA TRP A 14 4.58 2.13 27.06
C TRP A 14 3.40 2.64 27.91
N ASP A 15 3.64 3.63 28.77
CA ASP A 15 2.59 4.26 29.58
C ASP A 15 1.65 5.14 28.76
N VAL A 16 2.15 5.81 27.72
CA VAL A 16 1.31 6.56 26.74
C VAL A 16 0.48 5.59 25.89
N PHE A 17 1.08 4.50 25.40
CA PHE A 17 0.36 3.44 24.69
C PHE A 17 -0.74 2.84 25.57
N LYS A 18 -0.42 2.44 26.80
CA LYS A 18 -1.38 1.94 27.79
C LYS A 18 -2.52 2.92 28.04
N LYS A 19 -2.20 4.21 28.21
CA LYS A 19 -3.21 5.26 28.42
C LYS A 19 -4.13 5.39 27.20
N ARG A 20 -3.59 5.33 25.98
CA ARG A 20 -4.35 5.37 24.72
C ARG A 20 -5.21 4.14 24.47
N ILE A 21 -4.85 2.96 24.98
CA ILE A 21 -5.68 1.76 24.78
C ILE A 21 -6.67 1.55 25.94
N ARG A 22 -6.39 2.10 27.12
CA ARG A 22 -7.32 2.14 28.27
C ARG A 22 -8.58 2.96 28.00
N GLN A 23 -8.53 3.97 27.14
CA GLN A 23 -9.73 4.70 26.71
C GLN A 23 -10.70 3.82 25.90
N TYR A 24 -10.23 2.67 25.40
CA TYR A 24 -11.03 1.63 24.77
C TYR A 24 -11.30 0.47 25.73
N GLU A 25 -11.17 0.68 27.04
CA GLU A 25 -11.37 -0.34 28.09
C GLU A 25 -10.39 -1.53 28.05
N ILE A 26 -9.28 -1.42 27.31
CA ILE A 26 -8.21 -2.42 27.31
C ILE A 26 -7.31 -2.19 28.53
N VAL A 27 -7.18 -3.19 29.40
CA VAL A 27 -6.24 -3.18 30.52
C VAL A 27 -5.16 -4.24 30.25
N PRO A 28 -4.02 -3.87 29.64
CA PRO A 28 -2.98 -4.83 29.23
C PRO A 28 -2.49 -5.71 30.36
N GLU A 29 -2.45 -5.17 31.58
CA GLU A 29 -2.00 -5.87 32.77
C GLU A 29 -2.94 -7.02 33.20
N LYS A 30 -4.16 -7.09 32.66
CA LYS A 30 -5.16 -8.12 32.95
C LYS A 30 -5.29 -9.16 31.84
N ILE A 31 -4.49 -9.07 30.78
CA ILE A 31 -4.52 -10.01 29.66
C ILE A 31 -3.55 -11.15 29.97
N GLU A 32 -4.11 -12.30 30.34
CA GLU A 32 -3.35 -13.55 30.63
C GLU A 32 -3.13 -14.41 29.37
N ASP A 33 -3.79 -14.07 28.25
CA ASP A 33 -3.69 -14.79 26.99
C ASP A 33 -2.38 -14.46 26.26
N GLN A 34 -1.60 -15.49 25.94
CA GLN A 34 -0.26 -15.34 25.34
C GLN A 34 -0.32 -14.74 23.93
N ILE A 35 -1.33 -15.09 23.12
CA ILE A 35 -1.50 -14.57 21.76
C ILE A 35 -1.83 -13.07 21.82
N ALA A 36 -2.72 -12.69 22.74
CA ALA A 36 -3.08 -11.31 23.02
C ALA A 36 -1.89 -10.49 23.54
N GLN A 37 -1.02 -11.06 24.37
CA GLN A 37 0.23 -10.42 24.79
C GLN A 37 1.20 -10.20 23.62
N GLU A 38 1.38 -11.20 22.75
CA GLU A 38 2.23 -11.06 21.55
C GLU A 38 1.71 -9.98 20.59
N ILE A 39 0.39 -9.86 20.45
CA ILE A 39 -0.25 -8.79 19.67
C ILE A 39 0.11 -7.42 20.26
N LEU A 40 0.01 -7.26 21.57
CA LEU A 40 0.30 -5.99 22.25
C LEU A 40 1.77 -5.59 22.11
N ILE A 41 2.69 -6.55 22.26
CA ILE A 41 4.13 -6.33 22.08
C ILE A 41 4.40 -5.87 20.64
N LYS A 42 3.86 -6.58 19.64
CA LYS A 42 4.03 -6.22 18.23
C LYS A 42 3.49 -4.83 17.92
N PHE A 43 2.32 -4.47 18.45
CA PHE A 43 1.75 -3.14 18.28
C PHE A 43 2.61 -2.04 18.93
N TYR A 44 3.15 -2.31 20.11
CA TYR A 44 4.06 -1.41 20.79
C TYR A 44 5.35 -1.18 20.01
N ASP A 45 6.01 -2.27 19.58
CA ASP A 45 7.26 -2.20 18.83
C ASP A 45 7.08 -1.40 17.55
N LEU A 46 5.97 -1.62 16.83
CA LEU A 46 5.65 -0.90 15.61
C LEU A 46 5.54 0.63 15.78
N CYS A 47 5.11 1.09 16.95
CA CYS A 47 5.02 2.53 17.25
C CYS A 47 6.40 3.20 17.43
N HIS A 48 7.47 2.41 17.55
CA HIS A 48 8.85 2.89 17.79
C HIS A 48 9.77 2.73 16.58
N LEU A 49 9.28 2.15 15.48
CA LEU A 49 10.11 1.86 14.32
C LEU A 49 10.36 3.11 13.47
N ASP A 50 11.59 3.22 12.96
CA ASP A 50 11.88 4.18 11.89
C ASP A 50 11.20 3.79 10.57
N ALA A 51 11.08 4.73 9.64
CA ALA A 51 10.38 4.53 8.37
C ALA A 51 10.93 3.37 7.52
N THR A 52 12.19 2.96 7.70
CA THR A 52 12.82 1.86 6.95
C THR A 52 12.47 0.48 7.50
N GLN A 53 12.12 0.40 8.80
CA GLN A 53 11.78 -0.85 9.48
C GLN A 53 10.27 -1.13 9.51
N VAL A 54 9.45 -0.14 9.13
CA VAL A 54 7.99 -0.22 9.20
C VAL A 54 7.43 -1.29 8.25
N GLU A 55 7.86 -1.39 6.99
CA GLU A 55 7.26 -2.34 6.03
C GLU A 55 7.42 -3.82 6.43
N PRO A 56 8.62 -4.33 6.83
CA PRO A 56 8.76 -5.72 7.25
C PRO A 56 7.90 -6.07 8.48
N ASN A 57 7.81 -5.15 9.45
CA ASN A 57 7.05 -5.36 10.68
C ASN A 57 5.53 -5.25 10.43
N MET A 58 5.10 -4.40 9.49
CA MET A 58 3.70 -4.37 9.03
C MET A 58 3.27 -5.71 8.43
N ARG A 59 4.11 -6.31 7.58
CA ARG A 59 3.82 -7.64 7.02
C ARG A 59 3.70 -8.69 8.13
N SER A 60 4.52 -8.58 9.18
CA SER A 60 4.44 -9.45 10.37
C SER A 60 3.10 -9.29 11.11
N LEU A 61 2.63 -8.05 11.29
CA LEU A 61 1.33 -7.79 11.92
C LEU A 61 0.16 -8.35 11.11
N LEU A 62 0.15 -8.14 9.79
CA LEU A 62 -0.88 -8.72 8.92
C LEU A 62 -0.89 -10.25 8.96
N LYS A 63 0.27 -10.90 9.12
CA LYS A 63 0.34 -12.35 9.32
C LYS A 63 -0.29 -12.75 10.66
N THR A 64 0.00 -12.03 11.75
CA THR A 64 -0.63 -12.29 13.04
C THR A 64 -2.15 -12.14 12.98
N TYR A 65 -2.66 -11.11 12.29
CA TYR A 65 -4.10 -10.94 12.10
C TYR A 65 -4.74 -12.13 11.38
N VAL A 66 -4.09 -12.63 10.32
CA VAL A 66 -4.56 -13.80 9.59
C VAL A 66 -4.56 -15.05 10.48
N ILE A 67 -3.48 -15.31 11.23
CA ILE A 67 -3.39 -16.48 12.12
C ILE A 67 -4.53 -16.47 13.14
N VAL A 68 -4.77 -15.31 13.78
CA VAL A 68 -5.85 -15.15 14.78
C VAL A 68 -7.22 -15.44 14.18
N LYS A 69 -7.48 -14.95 12.97
CA LYS A 69 -8.70 -15.23 12.21
C LYS A 69 -8.84 -16.73 11.88
N GLU A 70 -7.77 -17.40 11.48
CA GLU A 70 -7.81 -18.82 11.12
C GLU A 70 -8.08 -19.74 12.31
N ILE A 71 -7.52 -19.41 13.48
CA ILE A 71 -7.76 -20.17 14.72
C ILE A 71 -9.10 -19.81 15.39
N ASN A 72 -9.85 -18.84 14.85
CA ASN A 72 -11.09 -18.31 15.40
C ASN A 72 -10.99 -17.87 16.87
N ASP A 73 -9.88 -17.23 17.25
CA ASP A 73 -9.73 -16.67 18.61
C ASP A 73 -10.45 -15.31 18.69
N GLU A 74 -11.71 -15.35 19.12
CA GLU A 74 -12.57 -14.17 19.23
C GLU A 74 -11.97 -13.07 20.15
N LYS A 75 -11.23 -13.46 21.20
CA LYS A 75 -10.64 -12.50 22.15
C LYS A 75 -9.47 -11.78 21.50
N ALA A 76 -8.57 -12.51 20.87
CA ALA A 76 -7.44 -11.95 20.14
C ALA A 76 -7.90 -11.12 18.93
N GLU A 77 -8.94 -11.56 18.21
CA GLU A 77 -9.50 -10.80 17.09
C GLU A 77 -10.11 -9.47 17.55
N ARG A 78 -10.87 -9.50 18.65
CA ARG A 78 -11.45 -8.29 19.23
C ARG A 78 -10.36 -7.31 19.67
N LEU A 79 -9.32 -7.80 20.34
CA LEU A 79 -8.19 -6.98 20.76
C LEU A 79 -7.48 -6.34 19.56
N LEU A 80 -7.18 -7.12 18.52
CA LEU A 80 -6.58 -6.62 17.27
C LEU A 80 -7.44 -5.52 16.65
N THR A 81 -8.73 -5.77 16.50
CA THR A 81 -9.67 -4.81 15.90
C THR A 81 -9.68 -3.50 16.68
N MET A 82 -9.76 -3.57 18.02
CA MET A 82 -9.74 -2.39 18.87
C MET A 82 -8.41 -1.63 18.78
N LEU A 83 -7.28 -2.33 18.78
CA LEU A 83 -5.95 -1.69 18.63
C LEU A 83 -5.82 -1.00 17.27
N MET A 84 -6.38 -1.58 16.22
CA MET A 84 -6.36 -1.02 14.87
C MET A 84 -7.23 0.24 14.75
N GLU A 85 -8.44 0.20 15.32
CA GLU A 85 -9.34 1.36 15.37
C GLU A 85 -8.78 2.48 16.25
N ALA A 86 -8.13 2.13 17.37
CA ALA A 86 -7.49 3.08 18.28
C ALA A 86 -6.29 3.84 17.67
N ASN A 87 -5.70 3.32 16.60
CA ASN A 87 -4.50 3.86 15.97
C ASN A 87 -4.76 4.34 14.53
N ASP A 88 -6.02 4.64 14.17
CA ASP A 88 -6.41 5.14 12.85
C ASP A 88 -5.84 4.31 11.70
N ILE A 89 -6.07 3.00 11.73
CA ILE A 89 -5.57 2.07 10.72
C ILE A 89 -5.73 2.60 9.29
N CYS A 90 -4.63 2.54 8.54
CA CYS A 90 -4.65 2.76 7.10
C CYS A 90 -5.29 1.55 6.38
N TYR A 91 -6.63 1.46 6.44
CA TYR A 91 -7.41 0.50 5.67
C TYR A 91 -7.05 0.51 4.17
N PRO A 92 -6.77 1.67 3.52
CA PRO A 92 -6.28 1.70 2.14
C PRO A 92 -5.08 0.76 1.89
N TYR A 93 -4.11 0.69 2.80
CA TYR A 93 -2.97 -0.21 2.68
C TYR A 93 -3.39 -1.69 2.75
N CYS A 94 -4.22 -2.05 3.75
CA CYS A 94 -4.69 -3.43 3.92
C CYS A 94 -5.46 -3.94 2.70
N ILE A 95 -6.30 -3.08 2.13
CA ILE A 95 -7.16 -3.43 0.99
C ILE A 95 -6.33 -3.54 -0.29
N ARG A 96 -5.29 -2.72 -0.47
CA ARG A 96 -4.35 -2.91 -1.58
C ARG A 96 -3.57 -4.21 -1.45
N GLU A 97 -3.12 -4.57 -0.24
CA GLU A 97 -2.49 -5.88 0.01
C GLU A 97 -3.47 -7.03 -0.30
N ALA A 98 -4.75 -6.88 0.07
CA ALA A 98 -5.79 -7.85 -0.28
C ALA A 98 -5.99 -7.96 -1.79
N THR A 99 -5.95 -6.83 -2.49
CA THR A 99 -6.03 -6.78 -3.95
C THR A 99 -4.84 -7.52 -4.58
N GLY A 100 -3.63 -7.27 -4.12
CA GLY A 100 -2.43 -7.95 -4.60
C GLY A 100 -2.50 -9.47 -4.41
N ARG A 101 -3.08 -9.94 -3.31
CA ARG A 101 -3.35 -11.38 -3.08
C ARG A 101 -4.42 -11.94 -4.01
N LEU A 102 -5.53 -11.21 -4.18
CA LEU A 102 -6.64 -11.62 -5.05
C LEU A 102 -6.21 -11.72 -6.52
N MET A 103 -5.34 -10.81 -6.97
CA MET A 103 -4.84 -10.74 -8.35
C MET A 103 -3.56 -11.56 -8.59
N ALA A 104 -3.01 -12.17 -7.53
CA ALA A 104 -1.78 -12.95 -7.62
C ALA A 104 -1.93 -14.15 -8.56
N LYS A 105 -0.84 -14.52 -9.23
CA LYS A 105 -0.78 -15.82 -9.93
C LYS A 105 -0.89 -16.95 -8.90
N SER A 106 -1.52 -18.07 -9.28
CA SER A 106 -1.77 -19.23 -8.40
C SER A 106 -0.53 -19.73 -7.65
N ASN A 107 0.65 -19.58 -8.27
CA ASN A 107 1.92 -20.09 -7.74
C ASN A 107 2.75 -19.01 -7.01
N SER A 108 2.16 -17.84 -6.73
CA SER A 108 2.82 -16.78 -5.96
C SER A 108 2.82 -17.12 -4.47
N HIS A 109 3.88 -16.76 -3.74
CA HIS A 109 3.89 -16.84 -2.28
C HIS A 109 2.80 -15.96 -1.62
N LEU A 110 2.18 -15.06 -2.38
CA LEU A 110 1.04 -14.24 -1.94
C LEU A 110 -0.32 -14.95 -2.03
N SER A 111 -0.44 -16.09 -2.73
CA SER A 111 -1.72 -16.78 -2.94
C SER A 111 -2.18 -17.61 -1.74
N TYR A 112 -1.34 -17.78 -0.72
CA TYR A 112 -1.58 -18.74 0.36
C TYR A 112 -2.68 -18.35 1.36
N LEU A 113 -3.15 -17.09 1.36
CA LEU A 113 -4.08 -16.60 2.39
C LEU A 113 -5.22 -15.80 1.76
N SER A 114 -6.45 -16.10 2.19
CA SER A 114 -7.66 -15.47 1.67
C SER A 114 -7.62 -13.94 1.85
N PRO A 115 -7.90 -13.14 0.80
CA PRO A 115 -7.97 -11.69 0.89
C PRO A 115 -9.03 -11.16 1.88
N THR A 116 -10.08 -11.95 2.16
CA THR A 116 -11.11 -11.61 3.15
C THR A 116 -10.62 -11.67 4.59
N LEU A 117 -9.46 -12.30 4.83
CA LEU A 117 -8.82 -12.32 6.15
C LEU A 117 -8.02 -11.06 6.41
N LEU A 118 -7.91 -10.12 5.47
CA LEU A 118 -7.23 -8.85 5.72
C LEU A 118 -8.15 -7.79 6.30
N PRO A 119 -7.65 -6.92 7.19
CA PRO A 119 -8.41 -5.83 7.75
C PRO A 119 -9.09 -4.96 6.72
N GLY A 120 -10.34 -4.59 6.99
CA GLY A 120 -11.10 -3.68 6.15
C GLY A 120 -11.77 -4.33 4.94
N VAL A 121 -11.46 -5.58 4.59
CA VAL A 121 -12.19 -6.34 3.57
C VAL A 121 -13.35 -7.07 4.26
N LYS A 122 -14.59 -6.82 3.83
CA LYS A 122 -15.78 -7.44 4.42
C LYS A 122 -16.21 -8.68 3.62
N GLN A 123 -16.30 -8.52 2.31
CA GLN A 123 -16.70 -9.58 1.40
C GLN A 123 -16.13 -9.33 0.01
N ILE A 124 -15.98 -10.42 -0.75
CA ILE A 124 -15.56 -10.40 -2.15
C ILE A 124 -16.55 -11.25 -2.92
N SER A 125 -17.10 -10.68 -3.98
CA SER A 125 -17.92 -11.39 -4.96
C SER A 125 -17.31 -11.22 -6.34
N GLN A 126 -17.59 -12.14 -7.25
CA GLN A 126 -17.08 -12.10 -8.62
C GLN A 126 -18.25 -12.23 -9.60
N ASP A 127 -18.26 -11.37 -10.61
CA ASP A 127 -19.17 -11.42 -11.76
C ASP A 127 -18.33 -11.43 -13.05
N GLY A 128 -18.23 -12.59 -13.69
CA GLY A 128 -17.29 -12.80 -14.80
C GLY A 128 -15.85 -12.49 -14.39
N GLU A 129 -15.21 -11.56 -15.09
CA GLU A 129 -13.84 -11.10 -14.81
C GLU A 129 -13.76 -9.97 -13.77
N LEU A 130 -14.91 -9.46 -13.33
CA LEU A 130 -15.00 -8.33 -12.41
C LEU A 130 -15.13 -8.82 -10.96
N TYR A 131 -14.16 -8.48 -10.14
CA TYR A 131 -14.24 -8.64 -8.70
C TYR A 131 -14.84 -7.39 -8.07
N ARG A 132 -15.77 -7.60 -7.14
CA ARG A 132 -16.38 -6.56 -6.30
C ARG A 132 -15.96 -6.79 -4.85
N LEU A 133 -15.14 -5.89 -4.33
CA LEU A 133 -14.66 -5.90 -2.95
C LEU A 133 -15.50 -4.90 -2.16
N ASP A 134 -16.27 -5.38 -1.19
CA ASP A 134 -16.91 -4.50 -0.22
C ASP A 134 -16.00 -4.34 0.99
N THR A 135 -15.66 -3.08 1.29
CA THR A 135 -14.66 -2.77 2.29
C THR A 135 -15.17 -1.79 3.35
N LYS A 136 -14.32 -1.45 4.33
CA LYS A 136 -14.56 -0.37 5.28
C LYS A 136 -14.53 1.01 4.64
N ILE A 137 -13.81 1.19 3.53
CA ILE A 137 -13.69 2.47 2.80
C ILE A 137 -14.64 2.56 1.59
N GLY A 138 -15.53 1.58 1.41
CA GLY A 138 -16.53 1.53 0.34
C GLY A 138 -16.35 0.32 -0.58
N THR A 139 -17.12 0.29 -1.66
CA THR A 139 -17.00 -0.73 -2.71
C THR A 139 -15.91 -0.35 -3.71
N ILE A 140 -15.16 -1.37 -4.15
CA ILE A 140 -14.07 -1.26 -5.13
C ILE A 140 -14.21 -2.39 -6.13
N HIS A 141 -14.22 -2.04 -7.42
CA HIS A 141 -14.25 -2.97 -8.53
C HIS A 141 -12.86 -3.15 -9.14
N ILE A 142 -12.48 -4.40 -9.37
CA ILE A 142 -11.13 -4.76 -9.79
C ILE A 142 -11.20 -5.86 -10.85
N ARG A 143 -10.38 -5.73 -11.89
CA ARG A 143 -10.07 -6.81 -12.83
C ARG A 143 -8.59 -7.17 -12.71
N LYS A 144 -8.25 -8.38 -13.13
CA LYS A 144 -6.86 -8.80 -13.23
C LYS A 144 -6.22 -8.14 -14.45
N ALA A 145 -5.19 -7.32 -14.22
CA ALA A 145 -4.59 -6.51 -15.28
C ALA A 145 -4.00 -7.37 -16.40
N SER A 146 -3.36 -8.50 -16.06
CA SER A 146 -2.85 -9.46 -17.05
C SER A 146 -3.91 -9.93 -18.04
N ASP A 147 -5.17 -10.04 -17.61
CA ASP A 147 -6.25 -10.58 -18.42
C ASP A 147 -6.83 -9.47 -19.31
N VAL A 148 -6.93 -8.25 -18.78
CA VAL A 148 -7.34 -7.03 -19.52
C VAL A 148 -6.36 -6.71 -20.66
N PHE A 149 -5.05 -6.84 -20.41
CA PHE A 149 -4.01 -6.44 -21.36
C PHE A 149 -3.40 -7.59 -22.16
N GLN A 150 -3.96 -8.81 -22.08
CA GLN A 150 -3.39 -10.03 -22.68
C GLN A 150 -3.13 -9.91 -24.19
N ASN A 151 -3.98 -9.18 -24.91
CA ASN A 151 -3.91 -9.02 -26.37
C ASN A 151 -3.30 -7.68 -26.81
N THR A 152 -2.54 -7.03 -25.94
CA THR A 152 -1.87 -5.75 -26.23
C THR A 152 -0.36 -5.94 -26.35
N ASN A 153 0.34 -4.95 -26.93
CA ASN A 153 1.81 -4.93 -26.96
C ASN A 153 2.46 -4.88 -25.57
N SER A 154 1.67 -4.66 -24.52
CA SER A 154 2.13 -4.57 -23.12
C SER A 154 1.95 -5.88 -22.35
N SER A 155 1.41 -6.94 -22.97
CA SER A 155 1.15 -8.22 -22.31
C SER A 155 2.40 -8.81 -21.66
N TYR A 156 3.56 -8.70 -22.32
CA TYR A 156 4.86 -9.20 -21.84
C TYR A 156 5.24 -8.65 -20.45
N ILE A 157 4.73 -7.48 -20.06
CA ILE A 157 5.02 -6.87 -18.76
C ILE A 157 4.44 -7.75 -17.65
N PHE A 158 3.25 -8.31 -17.86
CA PHE A 158 2.54 -9.17 -16.91
C PHE A 158 3.07 -10.61 -16.86
N GLU A 159 3.95 -10.98 -17.79
CA GLU A 159 4.70 -12.24 -17.75
C GLU A 159 5.91 -12.17 -16.79
N ARG A 160 6.40 -10.97 -16.51
CA ARG A 160 7.54 -10.71 -15.62
C ARG A 160 7.15 -10.72 -14.14
N THR A 161 8.15 -10.62 -13.27
CA THR A 161 7.96 -10.30 -11.85
C THR A 161 7.32 -8.93 -11.69
N LEU A 162 6.19 -8.88 -10.98
CA LEU A 162 5.40 -7.67 -10.74
C LEU A 162 5.49 -7.17 -9.31
N LEU A 163 5.50 -8.08 -8.34
CA LEU A 163 5.44 -7.74 -6.92
C LEU A 163 6.61 -6.82 -6.53
N GLN A 164 6.29 -5.71 -5.86
CA GLN A 164 7.24 -4.65 -5.43
C GLN A 164 7.94 -3.90 -6.58
N GLU A 165 7.68 -4.25 -7.83
CA GLU A 165 8.27 -3.61 -9.02
C GLU A 165 7.41 -2.44 -9.55
N CYS A 166 6.73 -1.72 -8.66
CA CYS A 166 5.75 -0.68 -9.02
C CYS A 166 6.36 0.43 -9.87
N TYR A 167 7.65 0.74 -9.70
CA TYR A 167 8.37 1.72 -10.51
C TYR A 167 8.80 1.15 -11.86
N ALA A 168 9.60 0.08 -11.85
CA ALA A 168 10.17 -0.48 -13.08
C ALA A 168 9.08 -0.89 -14.08
N ARG A 169 8.01 -1.54 -13.59
CA ARG A 169 6.94 -2.01 -14.48
C ARG A 169 6.00 -0.89 -14.92
N SER A 170 5.73 0.10 -14.07
CA SER A 170 4.95 1.28 -14.50
C SER A 170 5.69 2.07 -15.56
N PHE A 171 7.00 2.22 -15.45
CA PHE A 171 7.81 2.89 -16.48
C PHE A 171 7.84 2.10 -17.80
N ASP A 172 8.09 0.78 -17.74
CA ASP A 172 8.04 -0.10 -18.92
C ASP A 172 6.70 0.01 -19.65
N PHE A 173 5.59 0.04 -18.91
CA PHE A 173 4.24 0.16 -19.47
C PHE A 173 3.97 1.56 -20.03
N LEU A 174 4.36 2.60 -19.29
CA LEU A 174 4.19 3.99 -19.72
C LEU A 174 4.87 4.22 -21.06
N LYS A 175 6.08 3.70 -21.25
CA LYS A 175 6.83 3.79 -22.52
C LYS A 175 6.06 3.24 -23.72
N GLN A 176 5.30 2.16 -23.55
CA GLN A 176 4.54 1.52 -24.62
C GLN A 176 3.16 2.15 -24.85
N ASN A 177 2.66 2.94 -23.88
CA ASN A 177 1.30 3.47 -23.88
C ASN A 177 1.27 4.97 -23.53
N GLN A 178 2.32 5.71 -23.92
CA GLN A 178 2.55 7.10 -23.52
C GLN A 178 1.45 8.06 -23.99
N ASP A 179 0.72 7.71 -25.05
CA ASP A 179 -0.39 8.53 -25.56
C ASP A 179 -1.66 8.42 -24.71
N THR A 180 -1.80 7.32 -23.96
CA THR A 180 -3.03 6.99 -23.23
C THR A 180 -2.86 7.13 -21.71
N TYR A 181 -1.71 6.73 -21.19
CA TYR A 181 -1.47 6.67 -19.76
C TYR A 181 -0.52 7.75 -19.28
N ARG A 182 -0.67 8.11 -18.01
CA ARG A 182 0.24 8.93 -17.21
C ARG A 182 0.63 8.13 -15.98
N VAL A 183 1.85 8.31 -15.50
CA VAL A 183 2.26 7.74 -14.22
C VAL A 183 1.89 8.70 -13.09
N VAL A 184 1.27 8.16 -12.06
CA VAL A 184 1.01 8.86 -10.81
C VAL A 184 2.05 8.42 -9.81
N LEU A 185 2.87 9.37 -9.34
CA LEU A 185 3.81 9.18 -8.26
C LEU A 185 3.17 9.68 -6.98
N SER A 186 3.07 8.81 -5.98
CA SER A 186 2.38 9.13 -4.72
C SER A 186 3.17 8.68 -3.51
N TYR A 187 3.04 9.42 -2.40
CA TYR A 187 3.46 8.97 -1.08
C TYR A 187 2.24 8.43 -0.33
N LEU A 188 2.15 7.11 -0.18
CA LEU A 188 1.01 6.43 0.41
C LEU A 188 1.26 6.20 1.90
N PRO A 189 0.31 6.55 2.79
CA PRO A 189 0.46 6.32 4.22
C PRO A 189 0.47 4.83 4.55
N THR A 190 1.29 4.43 5.52
CA THR A 190 1.25 3.10 6.14
C THR A 190 0.33 3.10 7.36
N PHE A 191 0.32 2.00 8.12
CA PHE A 191 -0.45 1.84 9.36
C PHE A 191 -0.10 2.86 10.48
N PHE A 192 1.03 3.57 10.38
CA PHE A 192 1.51 4.51 11.39
C PHE A 192 1.85 5.87 10.75
N THR A 193 2.64 6.69 11.43
CA THR A 193 3.05 8.04 11.02
C THR A 193 4.00 8.10 9.82
N THR A 194 4.24 6.97 9.16
CA THR A 194 5.12 6.84 8.00
C THR A 194 4.33 6.46 6.74
N GLY A 195 5.04 6.25 5.65
CA GLY A 195 4.49 6.06 4.32
C GLY A 195 5.58 5.56 3.40
N TYR A 196 5.20 5.06 2.25
CA TYR A 196 6.12 4.61 1.22
C TYR A 196 5.72 5.23 -0.12
N TYR A 197 6.70 5.36 -1.01
CA TYR A 197 6.44 5.87 -2.34
C TYR A 197 5.92 4.75 -3.24
N HIS A 198 4.95 5.09 -4.08
CA HIS A 198 4.31 4.16 -5.00
C HIS A 198 4.12 4.81 -6.37
N ALA A 199 4.23 3.99 -7.41
CA ALA A 199 3.90 4.37 -8.78
C ALA A 199 2.77 3.48 -9.30
N PHE A 200 1.76 4.12 -9.86
CA PHE A 200 0.67 3.49 -10.59
C PHE A 200 0.32 4.32 -11.82
N LEU A 201 -0.53 3.81 -12.70
CA LEU A 201 -0.87 4.45 -13.97
C LEU A 201 -2.33 4.87 -14.01
N THR A 202 -2.63 5.94 -14.74
CA THR A 202 -4.00 6.38 -15.00
C THR A 202 -4.14 6.98 -16.39
N ASN A 203 -5.30 6.84 -17.01
CA ASN A 203 -5.70 7.55 -18.22
C ASN A 203 -6.72 8.68 -17.92
N GLY A 204 -6.95 8.98 -16.64
CA GLY A 204 -7.92 9.97 -16.17
C GLY A 204 -9.25 9.38 -15.68
N THR A 205 -9.65 8.21 -16.17
CA THR A 205 -10.90 7.52 -15.76
C THR A 205 -10.64 6.21 -15.03
N GLU A 206 -9.54 5.54 -15.35
CA GLU A 206 -9.18 4.23 -14.84
C GLU A 206 -7.83 4.29 -14.12
N VAL A 207 -7.53 3.27 -13.30
CA VAL A 207 -6.24 3.12 -12.63
C VAL A 207 -5.68 1.73 -12.90
N LEU A 208 -4.37 1.65 -13.13
CA LEU A 208 -3.64 0.41 -13.30
C LEU A 208 -2.49 0.38 -12.27
N ASP A 209 -2.58 -0.54 -11.31
CA ASP A 209 -1.49 -0.86 -10.39
C ASP A 209 -0.82 -2.16 -10.83
N ILE A 210 0.28 -2.02 -11.56
CA ILE A 210 0.98 -3.16 -12.15
C ILE A 210 1.60 -4.05 -11.07
N ALA A 211 2.08 -3.48 -9.95
CA ALA A 211 2.71 -4.28 -8.91
C ALA A 211 1.73 -5.23 -8.22
N SER A 212 0.47 -4.82 -8.15
CA SER A 212 -0.64 -5.65 -7.66
C SER A 212 -1.33 -6.44 -8.78
N ASN A 213 -0.89 -6.35 -10.04
CA ASN A 213 -1.59 -6.91 -11.21
C ASN A 213 -3.08 -6.52 -11.27
N ALA A 214 -3.40 -5.30 -10.85
CA ALA A 214 -4.77 -4.85 -10.60
C ALA A 214 -5.16 -3.71 -11.54
N PHE A 215 -6.31 -3.88 -12.19
CA PHE A 215 -6.93 -2.87 -13.04
C PHE A 215 -8.24 -2.41 -12.39
N TYR A 216 -8.39 -1.10 -12.22
CA TYR A 216 -9.55 -0.46 -11.60
C TYR A 216 -10.32 0.31 -12.68
N PRO A 217 -11.54 -0.14 -13.04
CA PRO A 217 -12.34 0.52 -14.06
C PRO A 217 -12.86 1.91 -13.65
N ASP A 218 -12.87 2.23 -12.35
CA ASP A 218 -13.27 3.54 -11.83
C ASP A 218 -12.16 4.14 -10.95
N LYS A 219 -11.57 5.24 -11.41
CA LYS A 219 -10.56 6.00 -10.68
C LYS A 219 -11.06 6.47 -9.32
N LYS A 220 -12.32 6.88 -9.17
CA LYS A 220 -12.85 7.35 -7.88
C LYS A 220 -12.89 6.23 -6.85
N GLU A 221 -13.09 5.00 -7.28
CA GLU A 221 -13.00 3.83 -6.40
C GLU A 221 -11.56 3.53 -6.04
N ALA A 222 -10.64 3.57 -7.03
CA ALA A 222 -9.22 3.36 -6.81
C ALA A 222 -8.60 4.41 -5.87
N GLU A 223 -8.98 5.69 -6.00
CA GLU A 223 -8.52 6.80 -5.16
C GLU A 223 -8.80 6.56 -3.67
N LYS A 224 -9.80 5.74 -3.33
CA LYS A 224 -10.04 5.31 -1.94
C LYS A 224 -8.86 4.53 -1.37
N MET A 225 -8.15 3.76 -2.19
CA MET A 225 -6.96 3.01 -1.78
C MET A 225 -5.67 3.79 -1.95
N PHE A 226 -5.64 4.68 -2.94
CA PHE A 226 -4.47 5.50 -3.27
C PHE A 226 -4.52 6.89 -2.62
N HIS A 227 -5.27 7.07 -1.52
CA HIS A 227 -5.50 8.30 -0.73
C HIS A 227 -4.23 9.00 -0.17
N GLY A 228 -3.03 8.73 -0.70
CA GLY A 228 -1.81 9.41 -0.33
C GLY A 228 -1.62 10.77 -1.01
N ASN A 229 -0.50 11.40 -0.68
CA ASN A 229 -0.12 12.66 -1.29
C ASN A 229 0.38 12.39 -2.71
N THR A 230 -0.37 12.82 -3.73
CA THR A 230 0.10 12.80 -5.11
C THR A 230 1.25 13.79 -5.26
N LEU A 231 2.42 13.25 -5.60
CA LEU A 231 3.65 14.02 -5.81
C LEU A 231 3.69 14.60 -7.22
N GLY A 232 3.20 13.82 -8.19
CA GLY A 232 3.10 14.25 -9.58
C GLY A 232 2.27 13.27 -10.41
N VAL A 233 1.69 13.79 -11.48
CA VAL A 233 1.07 13.02 -12.56
C VAL A 233 1.83 13.39 -13.83
N LEU A 234 2.59 12.45 -14.38
CA LEU A 234 3.60 12.75 -15.39
C LEU A 234 3.37 11.96 -16.67
N SER A 235 3.62 12.59 -17.82
CA SER A 235 3.80 11.94 -19.11
C SER A 235 5.12 11.19 -19.18
N TYR A 236 5.28 10.37 -20.22
CA TYR A 236 6.56 9.69 -20.45
C TYR A 236 7.68 10.72 -20.67
N GLU A 237 7.42 11.75 -21.48
CA GLU A 237 8.37 12.83 -21.77
C GLU A 237 8.77 13.58 -20.50
N GLU A 238 7.80 13.97 -19.67
CA GLU A 238 8.07 14.65 -18.39
C GLU A 238 8.93 13.80 -17.45
N VAL A 239 8.74 12.48 -17.43
CA VAL A 239 9.59 11.56 -16.67
C VAL A 239 11.01 11.56 -17.20
N ILE A 240 11.20 11.49 -18.53
CA ILE A 240 12.52 11.49 -19.16
C ILE A 240 13.24 12.82 -18.94
N GLU A 241 12.54 13.95 -19.05
CA GLU A 241 13.10 15.28 -18.79
C GLU A 241 13.56 15.43 -17.34
N LEU A 242 12.73 15.01 -16.38
CA LEU A 242 13.08 15.03 -14.96
C LEU A 242 14.24 14.06 -14.65
N GLU A 243 14.28 12.89 -15.28
CA GLU A 243 15.41 11.96 -15.16
C GLU A 243 16.72 12.63 -15.60
N GLN A 244 16.72 13.25 -16.78
CA GLN A 244 17.89 13.95 -17.31
C GLN A 244 18.34 15.07 -16.38
N GLU A 245 17.41 15.91 -15.92
CA GLU A 245 17.70 16.98 -14.98
C GLU A 245 18.35 16.45 -13.68
N LEU A 246 17.84 15.33 -13.15
CA LEU A 246 18.34 14.71 -11.92
C LEU A 246 19.71 14.08 -12.12
N LEU A 247 19.96 13.42 -13.25
CA LEU A 247 21.27 12.85 -13.57
C LEU A 247 22.33 13.95 -13.72
N GLU A 248 22.00 15.05 -14.39
CA GLU A 248 22.90 16.20 -14.56
C GLU A 248 23.23 16.91 -13.23
N LYS A 249 22.24 17.04 -12.33
CA LYS A 249 22.40 17.79 -11.07
C LYS A 249 22.95 16.96 -9.91
N MET A 250 22.49 15.72 -9.76
CA MET A 250 22.73 14.91 -8.55
C MET A 250 23.75 13.81 -8.75
N TYR A 251 23.92 13.30 -9.97
CA TYR A 251 24.79 12.16 -10.27
C TYR A 251 25.61 12.36 -11.56
N PRO A 252 26.36 13.47 -11.73
CA PRO A 252 27.03 13.80 -12.99
C PRO A 252 28.09 12.77 -13.43
N ASN A 253 28.48 11.86 -12.53
CA ASN A 253 29.51 10.84 -12.76
C ASN A 253 28.98 9.39 -12.70
N GLU A 254 27.70 9.16 -12.41
CA GLU A 254 27.13 7.80 -12.41
C GLU A 254 26.67 7.42 -13.83
N LYS A 255 27.13 6.26 -14.33
CA LYS A 255 26.56 5.67 -15.55
C LYS A 255 25.13 5.20 -15.25
N PRO A 256 24.19 5.30 -16.20
CA PRO A 256 22.78 4.94 -16.02
C PRO A 256 22.61 3.42 -15.89
N HIS A 257 22.94 2.87 -14.74
CA HIS A 257 22.94 1.42 -14.50
C HIS A 257 21.84 0.92 -13.57
N HIS A 258 20.91 1.77 -13.12
CA HIS A 258 19.67 1.28 -12.51
C HIS A 258 18.44 1.96 -13.09
N LYS A 259 18.00 1.48 -14.27
CA LYS A 259 16.71 1.83 -14.88
C LYS A 259 15.51 1.62 -13.94
N ASP A 260 15.64 0.79 -12.92
CA ASP A 260 14.61 0.56 -11.89
C ASP A 260 14.35 1.80 -11.00
N ARG A 261 15.20 2.83 -11.06
CA ARG A 261 15.17 3.98 -10.13
C ARG A 261 14.62 5.28 -10.71
N VAL A 262 14.31 5.37 -12.00
CA VAL A 262 13.92 6.66 -12.62
C VAL A 262 12.75 7.30 -11.89
N LEU A 263 11.61 6.61 -11.88
CA LEU A 263 10.40 7.11 -11.23
C LEU A 263 10.54 7.20 -9.70
N HIS A 264 11.37 6.35 -9.09
CA HIS A 264 11.62 6.41 -7.65
C HIS A 264 12.43 7.67 -7.28
N LEU A 265 13.48 7.98 -8.03
CA LEU A 265 14.27 9.21 -7.88
C LEU A 265 13.42 10.45 -8.14
N VAL A 266 12.60 10.43 -9.20
CA VAL A 266 11.65 11.52 -9.49
C VAL A 266 10.67 11.71 -8.33
N ALA A 267 10.13 10.63 -7.75
CA ALA A 267 9.25 10.73 -6.59
C ALA A 267 9.93 11.39 -5.39
N HIS A 268 11.16 11.01 -5.05
CA HIS A 268 11.94 11.65 -3.98
C HIS A 268 12.19 13.13 -4.26
N TYR A 269 12.57 13.47 -5.48
CA TYR A 269 12.80 14.87 -5.89
C TYR A 269 11.55 15.72 -5.76
N LEU A 270 10.41 15.25 -6.27
CA LEU A 270 9.14 15.96 -6.20
C LEU A 270 8.70 16.16 -4.75
N HIS A 271 8.86 15.14 -3.90
CA HIS A 271 8.57 15.25 -2.47
C HIS A 271 9.46 16.28 -1.76
N ALA A 272 10.75 16.31 -2.06
CA ALA A 272 11.66 17.31 -1.53
C ALA A 272 11.26 18.73 -1.95
N LYS A 273 10.86 18.92 -3.22
CA LYS A 273 10.35 20.20 -3.73
C LYS A 273 9.07 20.67 -3.05
N GLN A 274 8.15 19.77 -2.71
CA GLN A 274 6.91 20.14 -2.00
C GLN A 274 7.14 20.63 -0.56
N LYS A 275 8.32 20.34 0.02
CA LYS A 275 8.69 20.75 1.39
C LYS A 275 9.51 22.05 1.46
N ALA A 276 10.02 22.52 0.32
CA ALA A 276 10.83 23.74 0.21
C ALA A 276 9.93 24.97 0.00
#